data_AF-A0A829PVZ9-F1
#
_entry.id   AF-A0A829PVZ9-F1
#
_cell.length_a   1.000
_cell.length_b   1.000
_cell.length_c   1.000
_cell.angle_alpha   90.00
_cell.angle_beta   90.00
_cell.angle_gamma   90.00
#
_symmetry.space_group_name_H-M   'P 1'
#
loop_
_entity.id
_entity.type
_entity.pdbx_description
1 polymer ?
#
loop_
_entity_poly.entity_id
_entity_poly.type
_entity_poly.pdbx_seq_one_letter_code
_entity_poly.pdbx_strand_id
1 'polypeptide(L)'
;MWPWLVDPDRLRQWSPAIPDRPLDSAGPANVQETSADPVLDGEVLTVDPPRELIHRWGPEDTLRWRIEPTDTGCQLTLEHSMADRGHAAGNAGGWHICLDTLSLAVAGTPRGRVVGMDAMKYDWQCLNDRYTEILTIN
;
A
#
# COMPACT_ATOMS: atom_id res chain seq x y z
N MET A 1 -6.99 -11.29 -6.63
CA MET A 1 -6.54 -10.09 -5.89
C MET A 1 -6.10 -10.41 -4.48
N TRP A 2 -6.94 -11.02 -3.62
CA TRP A 2 -6.63 -11.27 -2.19
C TRP A 2 -5.19 -11.70 -1.84
N PRO A 3 -4.58 -12.73 -2.47
CA PRO A 3 -3.19 -13.10 -2.14
C PRO A 3 -2.19 -11.95 -2.32
N TRP A 4 -2.42 -11.03 -3.26
CA TRP A 4 -1.55 -9.87 -3.46
C TRP A 4 -1.55 -8.86 -2.31
N LEU A 5 -2.53 -8.94 -1.40
CA LEU A 5 -2.63 -8.08 -0.21
C LEU A 5 -2.07 -8.72 1.05
N VAL A 6 -2.06 -10.05 1.15
CA VAL A 6 -1.73 -10.76 2.40
C VAL A 6 -0.47 -11.62 2.33
N ASP A 7 -0.07 -12.06 1.12
CA ASP A 7 1.09 -12.94 0.92
C ASP A 7 2.38 -12.11 0.81
N PRO A 8 3.34 -12.26 1.73
CA PRO A 8 4.59 -11.52 1.69
C PRO A 8 5.36 -11.70 0.38
N ASP A 9 5.34 -12.87 -0.24
CA ASP A 9 6.09 -13.14 -1.47
C ASP A 9 5.48 -12.42 -2.69
N ARG A 10 4.17 -12.17 -2.64
CA ARG A 10 3.48 -11.33 -3.64
C ARG A 10 3.67 -9.85 -3.36
N LEU A 11 3.59 -9.43 -2.10
CA LEU A 11 3.84 -8.05 -1.68
C LEU A 11 5.26 -7.60 -2.06
N ARG A 12 6.25 -8.50 -2.07
CA ARG A 12 7.63 -8.25 -2.56
C ARG A 12 7.72 -7.78 -4.00
N GLN A 13 6.65 -7.90 -4.78
CA GLN A 13 6.62 -7.50 -6.18
C GLN A 13 6.07 -6.09 -6.40
N TRP A 14 5.41 -5.46 -5.40
CA TRP A 14 4.72 -4.19 -5.60
C TRP A 14 4.55 -3.29 -4.36
N SER A 15 4.41 -3.87 -3.17
CA SER A 15 3.97 -3.16 -1.96
C SER A 15 5.00 -2.14 -1.47
N PRO A 16 4.59 -1.01 -0.88
CA PRO A 16 5.54 -0.09 -0.27
C PRO A 16 6.27 -0.73 0.92
N ALA A 17 5.67 -1.65 1.65
CA ALA A 17 6.32 -2.35 2.76
C ALA A 17 6.03 -3.86 2.76
N ILE A 18 6.94 -4.62 3.37
CA ILE A 18 6.86 -6.07 3.47
C ILE A 18 6.59 -6.47 4.91
N PRO A 19 5.54 -7.26 5.18
CA PRO A 19 5.28 -7.77 6.51
C PRO A 19 6.19 -8.94 6.87
N ASP A 20 6.45 -9.10 8.17
CA ASP A 20 7.20 -10.22 8.74
C ASP A 20 6.45 -11.56 8.73
N ARG A 21 5.13 -11.52 8.46
CA ARG A 21 4.25 -12.68 8.29
C ARG A 21 3.15 -12.39 7.27
N PRO A 22 2.40 -13.40 6.80
CA PRO A 22 1.17 -13.15 6.07
C PRO A 22 0.16 -12.34 6.90
N LEU A 23 -0.56 -11.41 6.26
CA LEU A 23 -1.57 -10.55 6.90
C LEU A 23 -2.99 -11.17 6.87
N ASP A 24 -3.08 -12.49 6.81
CA ASP A 24 -4.32 -13.26 6.65
C ASP A 24 -5.03 -13.60 7.96
N SER A 25 -4.54 -13.07 9.08
CA SER A 25 -5.06 -13.28 10.42
C SER A 25 -4.82 -12.05 11.30
N ALA A 26 -5.82 -11.74 12.14
CA ALA A 26 -5.77 -10.61 13.07
C ALA A 26 -4.65 -10.79 14.12
N GLY A 27 -4.11 -9.66 14.58
CA GLY A 27 -3.08 -9.59 15.61
C GLY A 27 -1.77 -8.94 15.15
N PRO A 28 -0.73 -8.98 16.00
CA PRO A 28 0.50 -8.24 15.76
C PRO A 28 1.18 -8.64 14.46
N ALA A 29 1.72 -7.66 13.75
CA ALA A 29 2.61 -7.85 12.60
C ALA A 29 3.53 -6.62 12.51
N ASN A 30 4.69 -6.79 11.88
CA ASN A 30 5.59 -5.69 11.60
C ASN A 30 5.74 -5.53 10.10
N VAL A 31 5.82 -4.29 9.62
CA VAL A 31 6.08 -3.99 8.21
C VAL A 31 7.31 -3.12 8.06
N GLN A 32 8.06 -3.32 6.97
CA GLN A 32 9.26 -2.53 6.69
C GLN A 32 9.37 -2.22 5.19
N GLU A 33 9.67 -0.97 4.86
CA GLU A 33 9.87 -0.53 3.47
C GLU A 33 11.21 -1.06 2.93
N THR A 34 12.34 -0.56 3.43
CA THR A 34 13.66 -1.13 3.18
C THR A 34 14.37 -1.53 4.46
N SER A 35 15.43 -2.33 4.35
CA SER A 35 16.24 -2.71 5.51
C SER A 35 16.93 -1.52 6.20
N ALA A 36 16.99 -0.36 5.55
CA ALA A 36 17.53 0.87 6.12
C ALA A 36 16.48 1.69 6.88
N ASP A 37 15.19 1.40 6.68
CA ASP A 37 14.08 2.14 7.28
C ASP A 37 13.67 1.54 8.64
N PRO A 38 13.03 2.33 9.51
CA PRO A 38 12.42 1.82 10.73
C PRO A 38 11.39 0.73 10.44
N VAL A 39 11.29 -0.23 11.36
CA VAL A 39 10.18 -1.19 11.39
C VAL A 39 8.94 -0.46 11.92
N LEU A 40 7.83 -0.58 11.20
CA LEU A 40 6.55 0.01 11.55
C LEU A 40 5.59 -1.04 12.11
N ASP A 41 4.70 -0.60 12.99
CA ASP A 41 3.56 -1.40 13.42
C ASP A 41 2.63 -1.66 12.23
N GLY A 42 2.39 -2.94 11.96
CA GLY A 42 1.51 -3.43 10.91
C GLY A 42 0.36 -4.29 11.44
N GLU A 43 0.01 -4.18 12.73
CA GLU A 43 -1.05 -4.96 13.38
C GLU A 43 -2.28 -5.10 12.49
N VAL A 44 -2.70 -6.35 12.27
CA VAL A 44 -3.89 -6.67 11.49
C VAL A 44 -5.11 -6.55 12.40
N LEU A 45 -6.02 -5.63 12.04
CA LEU A 45 -7.22 -5.31 12.81
C LEU A 45 -8.42 -6.13 12.34
N THR A 46 -8.60 -6.25 11.02
CA THR A 46 -9.73 -6.96 10.41
C THR A 46 -9.26 -7.80 9.23
N VAL A 47 -9.77 -9.02 9.13
CA VAL A 47 -9.59 -9.91 7.98
C VAL A 47 -10.93 -10.55 7.62
N ASP A 48 -11.46 -10.22 6.44
CA ASP A 48 -12.67 -10.81 5.85
C ASP A 48 -12.36 -11.27 4.41
N PRO A 49 -11.75 -12.46 4.21
CA PRO A 49 -11.33 -12.88 2.89
C PRO A 49 -12.54 -13.24 2.00
N PRO A 50 -12.52 -12.89 0.70
CA PRO A 50 -11.49 -12.14 -0.01
C PRO A 50 -11.80 -10.63 -0.11
N ARG A 51 -12.66 -10.08 0.75
CA ARG A 51 -13.33 -8.78 0.59
C ARG A 51 -12.61 -7.63 1.26
N GLU A 52 -12.09 -7.80 2.48
CA GLU A 52 -11.56 -6.68 3.26
C GLU A 52 -10.37 -7.05 4.14
N LEU A 53 -9.38 -6.16 4.17
CA LEU A 53 -8.24 -6.20 5.08
C LEU A 53 -8.07 -4.81 5.71
N ILE A 54 -7.99 -4.73 7.04
CA ILE A 54 -7.64 -3.50 7.75
C ILE A 54 -6.42 -3.77 8.62
N HIS A 55 -5.38 -2.95 8.49
CA HIS A 55 -4.17 -3.05 9.29
C HIS A 55 -3.57 -1.68 9.59
N ARG A 56 -2.70 -1.62 10.62
CA ARG A 56 -1.95 -0.41 10.97
C ARG A 56 -0.90 -0.06 9.93
N TRP A 57 -0.54 1.22 9.89
CA TRP A 57 0.55 1.77 9.10
C TRP A 57 1.42 2.68 9.97
N GLY A 58 2.25 2.06 10.81
CA GLY A 58 2.87 2.78 11.90
C GLY A 58 1.88 3.04 13.05
N PRO A 59 2.22 3.95 13.98
CA PRO A 59 1.53 4.01 15.27
C PRO A 59 0.08 4.53 15.20
N GLU A 60 -0.20 5.46 14.30
CA GLU A 60 -1.46 6.24 14.31
C GLU A 60 -2.32 6.06 13.06
N ASP A 61 -1.74 5.58 11.96
CA ASP A 61 -2.44 5.44 10.68
C ASP A 61 -3.00 4.03 10.48
N THR A 62 -4.01 3.92 9.62
CA THR A 62 -4.56 2.65 9.17
C THR A 62 -4.74 2.60 7.66
N LEU A 63 -4.54 1.41 7.10
CA LEU A 63 -4.92 1.09 5.73
C LEU A 63 -6.12 0.17 5.75
N ARG A 64 -7.11 0.48 4.91
CA ARG A 64 -8.24 -0.38 4.62
C ARG A 64 -8.27 -0.70 3.13
N TRP A 65 -8.17 -1.99 2.85
CA TRP A 65 -8.25 -2.54 1.51
C TRP A 65 -9.60 -3.18 1.32
N ARG A 66 -10.27 -2.86 0.21
CA ARG A 66 -11.53 -3.50 -0.19
C ARG A 66 -11.42 -4.08 -1.60
N ILE A 67 -11.98 -5.26 -1.79
CA ILE A 67 -12.06 -5.93 -3.09
C ILE A 67 -13.53 -6.15 -3.41
N GLU A 68 -14.03 -5.42 -4.41
CA GLU A 68 -15.38 -5.57 -4.92
C GLU A 68 -15.36 -6.30 -6.28
N PRO A 69 -16.19 -7.34 -6.50
CA PRO A 69 -16.26 -7.99 -7.81
C PRO A 69 -16.87 -7.04 -8.85
N THR A 70 -16.42 -7.17 -10.10
CA THR A 70 -17.01 -6.52 -11.28
C THR A 70 -17.33 -7.58 -12.33
N ASP A 71 -18.03 -7.21 -13.41
CA ASP A 71 -18.39 -8.15 -14.48
C ASP A 71 -17.18 -8.84 -15.13
N THR A 72 -16.01 -8.18 -15.13
CA THR A 72 -14.79 -8.65 -15.80
C THR A 72 -13.61 -8.86 -14.85
N GLY A 73 -13.79 -8.71 -13.54
CA GLY A 73 -12.70 -8.83 -12.57
C GLY A 73 -13.07 -8.31 -11.18
N CYS A 74 -12.27 -7.40 -10.66
CA CYS A 74 -12.52 -6.74 -9.39
C CYS A 74 -12.03 -5.29 -9.39
N GLN A 75 -12.66 -4.47 -8.58
CA GLN A 75 -12.13 -3.19 -8.15
C GLN A 75 -11.37 -3.40 -6.83
N LEU A 76 -10.15 -2.86 -6.74
CA LEU A 76 -9.40 -2.77 -5.50
C LEU A 76 -9.46 -1.31 -5.02
N THR A 77 -9.92 -1.09 -3.80
CA THR A 77 -9.95 0.23 -3.17
C THR A 77 -8.98 0.25 -1.99
N LEU A 78 -8.10 1.25 -1.94
CA LEU A 78 -7.25 1.58 -0.79
C LEU A 78 -7.79 2.84 -0.13
N GLU A 79 -8.02 2.78 1.18
CA GLU A 79 -8.28 3.92 2.05
C GLU A 79 -7.14 4.03 3.07
N HIS A 80 -6.41 5.14 3.07
CA HIS A 80 -5.38 5.45 4.07
C HIS A 80 -5.93 6.51 5.01
N SER A 81 -6.20 6.13 6.26
CA SER A 81 -6.59 7.06 7.33
C SER A 81 -5.33 7.55 8.03
N MET A 82 -5.08 8.86 7.97
CA MET A 82 -3.89 9.49 8.51
C MET A 82 -4.22 10.34 9.73
N ALA A 83 -3.43 10.23 10.80
CA ALA A 83 -3.51 11.15 11.93
C ALA A 83 -2.91 12.52 11.59
N ASP A 84 -1.80 12.53 10.83
CA ASP A 84 -1.16 13.72 10.29
C ASP A 84 -1.38 13.85 8.77
N ARG A 85 -1.99 14.96 8.36
CA ARG A 85 -2.26 15.26 6.96
C ARG A 85 -1.02 15.80 6.21
N GLY A 86 0.03 16.22 6.91
CA GLY A 86 1.21 16.85 6.31
C GLY A 86 1.89 16.02 5.23
N HIS A 87 1.78 14.69 5.32
CA HIS A 87 2.37 13.73 4.38
C HIS A 87 1.36 13.15 3.38
N ALA A 88 0.13 13.65 3.32
CA ALA A 88 -0.94 13.03 2.55
C ALA A 88 -0.65 12.99 1.04
N ALA A 89 -0.12 14.10 0.48
CA ALA A 89 0.20 14.17 -0.95
C ALA A 89 1.35 13.22 -1.34
N GLY A 90 2.41 13.19 -0.54
CA GLY A 90 3.56 12.30 -0.77
C GLY A 90 3.18 10.83 -0.66
N ASN A 91 2.37 10.47 0.34
CA ASN A 91 1.81 9.12 0.48
C ASN A 91 0.92 8.76 -0.72
N ALA A 92 0.03 9.64 -1.14
CA ALA A 92 -0.83 9.41 -2.31
C ALA A 92 -0.01 9.16 -3.58
N GLY A 93 1.06 9.94 -3.80
CA GLY A 93 2.00 9.71 -4.90
C GLY A 93 2.73 8.36 -4.82
N GLY A 94 3.19 7.98 -3.62
CA GLY A 94 3.82 6.67 -3.39
C GLY A 94 2.86 5.50 -3.64
N TRP A 95 1.64 5.58 -3.13
CA TRP A 95 0.59 4.59 -3.36
C TRP A 95 0.24 4.44 -4.84
N HIS A 96 0.18 5.54 -5.58
CA HIS A 96 -0.06 5.52 -7.02
C HIS A 96 0.96 4.64 -7.75
N ILE A 97 2.25 4.87 -7.50
CA ILE A 97 3.34 4.08 -8.10
C ILE A 97 3.26 2.61 -7.67
N CYS A 98 2.97 2.35 -6.39
CA CYS A 98 2.82 0.98 -5.90
C CYS A 98 1.65 0.25 -6.59
N LEU A 99 0.52 0.93 -6.79
CA LEU A 99 -0.68 0.35 -7.43
C LEU A 99 -0.47 0.14 -8.95
N ASP A 100 0.30 0.98 -9.62
CA ASP A 100 0.75 0.73 -11.00
C ASP A 100 1.66 -0.51 -11.06
N THR A 101 2.57 -0.65 -10.09
CA THR A 101 3.46 -1.82 -9.98
C THR A 101 2.66 -3.10 -9.70
N LEU A 102 1.63 -3.04 -8.85
CA LEU A 102 0.71 -4.14 -8.59
C LEU A 102 0.01 -4.57 -9.88
N SER A 103 -0.46 -3.60 -10.66
CA SER A 103 -1.14 -3.87 -11.93
C SER A 103 -0.26 -4.66 -12.91
N LEU A 104 1.03 -4.31 -13.01
CA LEU A 104 2.00 -5.04 -13.82
C LEU A 104 2.28 -6.45 -13.28
N ALA A 105 2.41 -6.59 -11.96
CA ALA A 105 2.65 -7.88 -11.30
C ALA A 105 1.46 -8.85 -11.48
N VAL A 106 0.23 -8.36 -11.33
CA VAL A 106 -1.01 -9.11 -11.59
C VAL A 106 -1.11 -9.53 -13.06
N ALA A 107 -0.65 -8.68 -13.99
CA ALA A 107 -0.58 -8.99 -15.41
C ALA A 107 0.55 -9.96 -15.80
N GLY A 108 1.34 -10.46 -14.83
CA GLY A 108 2.44 -11.40 -15.07
C GLY A 108 3.72 -10.77 -15.60
N THR A 109 3.86 -9.44 -15.48
CA THR A 109 5.05 -8.69 -15.92
C THR A 109 5.66 -7.87 -14.76
N PRO A 110 6.00 -8.50 -13.61
CA PRO A 110 6.47 -7.79 -12.43
C PRO A 110 7.77 -7.04 -12.73
N ARG A 111 7.85 -5.78 -12.28
CA ARG A 111 9.06 -4.94 -12.39
C ARG A 111 9.81 -4.78 -11.07
N GLY A 112 9.29 -5.36 -10.00
CA GLY A 112 9.81 -5.18 -8.64
C GLY A 112 9.31 -3.88 -8.02
N ARG A 113 9.53 -3.75 -6.71
CA ARG A 113 9.10 -2.61 -5.90
C ARG A 113 9.84 -1.33 -6.29
N VAL A 114 9.11 -0.22 -6.29
CA VAL A 114 9.64 1.13 -6.43
C VAL A 114 9.34 1.86 -5.13
N VAL A 115 10.36 2.02 -4.27
CA VAL A 115 10.22 2.47 -2.88
C VAL A 115 11.35 3.43 -2.49
N GLY A 116 11.16 4.18 -1.41
CA GLY A 116 12.12 5.20 -0.95
C GLY A 116 12.57 6.14 -2.07
N MET A 117 13.89 6.37 -2.16
CA MET A 117 14.47 7.28 -3.16
C MET A 117 14.31 6.81 -4.61
N ASP A 118 14.05 5.52 -4.85
CA ASP A 118 13.83 5.03 -6.21
C ASP A 118 12.52 5.57 -6.80
N ALA A 119 11.52 5.89 -5.98
CA ALA A 119 10.26 6.50 -6.45
C ALA A 119 10.48 7.82 -7.21
N MET A 120 11.53 8.57 -6.87
CA MET A 120 11.90 9.80 -7.58
C MET A 120 12.23 9.57 -9.07
N LYS A 121 12.63 8.34 -9.45
CA LYS A 121 12.89 7.95 -10.85
C LYS A 121 11.61 7.64 -11.63
N TYR A 122 10.47 7.54 -10.95
CA TYR A 122 9.17 7.16 -11.49
C TYR A 122 8.12 8.26 -11.24
N ASP A 123 8.52 9.50 -11.50
CA ASP A 123 7.65 10.70 -11.47
C ASP A 123 6.97 10.98 -10.13
N TRP A 124 7.49 10.46 -9.02
CA TRP A 124 6.92 10.72 -7.69
C TRP A 124 6.79 12.22 -7.39
N GLN A 125 7.74 13.06 -7.81
CA GLN A 125 7.66 14.51 -7.59
C GLN A 125 6.43 15.12 -8.30
N CYS A 126 6.20 14.77 -9.56
CA CYS A 126 5.03 15.23 -10.31
C CYS A 126 3.72 14.75 -9.67
N LEU A 127 3.70 13.49 -9.19
CA LEU A 127 2.54 12.94 -8.48
C LEU A 127 2.29 13.66 -7.16
N ASN A 128 3.34 13.89 -6.37
CA ASN A 128 3.25 14.64 -5.12
C ASN A 128 2.71 16.06 -5.35
N ASP A 129 3.23 16.78 -6.34
CA ASP A 129 2.76 18.13 -6.68
C ASP A 129 1.29 18.09 -7.09
N ARG A 130 0.91 17.11 -7.92
CA ARG A 130 -0.48 16.93 -8.35
C ARG A 130 -1.42 16.61 -7.20
N TYR A 131 -1.04 15.72 -6.29
CA TYR A 131 -1.86 15.40 -5.12
C TYR A 131 -1.89 16.54 -4.10
N THR A 132 -0.85 17.36 -4.01
CA THR A 132 -0.86 18.59 -3.22
C THR A 132 -1.95 19.54 -3.70
N GLU A 133 -2.11 19.70 -5.02
CA GLU A 133 -3.22 20.48 -5.58
C GLU A 133 -4.57 19.85 -5.27
N ILE A 134 -4.74 18.54 -5.52
CA ILE A 134 -6.02 17.83 -5.35
C ILE A 134 -6.48 17.83 -3.90
N LEU A 135 -5.57 17.56 -2.97
CA LEU A 135 -5.85 17.41 -1.56
C LEU A 135 -5.86 18.75 -0.83
N THR A 136 -5.98 19.87 -1.57
CA THR A 136 -5.71 21.25 -1.13
C THR A 136 -5.83 21.38 0.38
N ILE A 137 -4.66 21.50 1.01
CA ILE A 137 -4.51 21.88 2.41
C ILE A 137 -4.90 23.37 2.47
N ASN A 138 -6.20 23.65 2.50
CA ASN A 138 -6.77 24.95 2.86
C ASN A 138 -7.43 24.83 4.23
#